data_AF-A0A533VLK2-F1
#
_entry.id   AF-A0A533VLK2-F1
#
_cell.length_a   1.000
_cell.length_b   1.000
_cell.length_c   1.000
_cell.angle_alpha   90.00
_cell.angle_beta   90.00
_cell.angle_gamma   90.00
#
_symmetry.space_group_name_H-M   'P 1'
#
loop_
_entity.id
_entity.type
_entity.pdbx_description
1 polymer ?
#
loop_
_entity_poly.entity_id
_entity_poly.type
_entity_poly.pdbx_seq_one_letter_code
_entity_poly.pdbx_strand_id
1 'polypeptide(L)'
;MITVRFLGGSKKLFLRDNLTIEEGFMAVSDLLNHLQKIIPKNLPPLDVNNILVAVNGIDSLALQGKNTNLKDGDVVTIIPLIHGGSVNRKRFTIVDTNVELMLLKKTVDDPIHFLVSLRGKYPSLTIQGIQTNYVLDLEHAKKVLAVSLAAKKAGELLSNKMETDILMRFACTRQISDAILKVGLQKNTDSMLIVIGRRSSIDKLFREIKDALRTDWIFNNNTRFIQKEFSIAKKELDCILSKTPLEDVLAERSAVLFN
;
A
#
# COMPACT_ATOMS: atom_id res chain seq x y z
N MET A 1 15.10 38.20 10.20
CA MET A 1 15.78 36.89 10.14
C MET A 1 14.95 35.82 10.84
N ILE A 2 14.25 35.00 10.05
CA ILE A 2 13.52 33.81 10.51
C ILE A 2 14.33 32.58 10.11
N THR A 3 14.47 31.61 11.02
CA THR A 3 15.12 30.32 10.74
C THR A 3 14.08 29.24 10.51
N VAL A 4 14.06 28.64 9.32
CA VAL A 4 13.20 27.50 8.99
C VAL A 4 14.01 26.21 9.14
N ARG A 5 13.56 25.28 9.99
CA ARG A 5 14.14 23.94 10.17
C ARG A 5 13.27 22.90 9.47
N PHE A 6 13.90 22.04 8.68
CA PHE A 6 13.24 20.94 7.99
C PHE A 6 13.47 19.63 8.74
N LEU A 7 12.39 18.88 9.04
CA LEU A 7 12.46 17.57 9.67
C LEU A 7 11.77 16.49 8.82
N GLY A 8 12.29 15.26 8.89
CA GLY A 8 11.71 14.12 8.18
C GLY A 8 11.71 14.31 6.66
N GLY A 9 10.56 14.10 6.01
CA GLY A 9 10.41 14.18 4.55
C GLY A 9 10.72 15.55 3.97
N SER A 10 10.59 16.64 4.73
CA SER A 10 10.86 18.00 4.25
C SER A 10 12.35 18.23 3.97
N LYS A 11 13.27 17.56 4.67
CA LYS A 11 14.71 17.61 4.35
C LYS A 11 15.02 17.17 2.92
N LYS A 12 14.33 16.14 2.44
CA LYS A 12 14.48 15.64 1.06
C LYS A 12 13.89 16.59 0.04
N LEU A 13 12.81 17.29 0.41
CA LEU A 13 12.12 18.23 -0.48
C LEU A 13 12.95 19.50 -0.74
N PHE A 14 13.62 19.99 0.30
CA PHE A 14 14.40 21.23 0.22
C PHE A 14 15.91 21.00 0.05
N LEU A 15 16.38 19.74 0.08
CA LEU A 15 17.78 19.34 -0.05
C LEU A 15 18.73 20.01 0.97
N ARG A 16 18.18 20.43 2.11
CA ARG A 16 18.90 21.12 3.20
C ARG A 16 18.19 20.91 4.54
N ASP A 17 18.93 21.08 5.62
CA ASP A 17 18.41 20.94 6.99
C ASP A 17 17.72 22.20 7.51
N ASN A 18 18.13 23.37 7.03
CA ASN A 18 17.58 24.65 7.41
C ASN A 18 17.63 25.65 6.25
N LEU A 19 16.87 26.73 6.39
CA LEU A 19 16.86 27.90 5.52
C LEU A 19 16.68 29.14 6.37
N THR A 20 17.44 30.20 6.09
CA THR A 20 17.27 31.50 6.71
C THR A 20 16.54 32.44 5.75
N ILE A 21 15.54 33.15 6.25
CA ILE A 21 14.78 34.15 5.49
C ILE A 21 15.02 35.52 6.12
N GLU A 22 15.54 36.45 5.32
CA GLU A 22 15.89 37.81 5.76
C GLU A 22 14.69 38.78 5.76
N GLU A 23 13.57 38.40 5.14
CA GLU A 23 12.34 39.20 5.16
C GLU A 23 11.80 39.33 6.59
N GLY A 24 11.59 40.59 7.00
CA GLY A 24 11.05 40.96 8.31
C GLY A 24 9.52 40.93 8.31
N PHE A 25 8.94 40.37 9.37
CA PHE A 25 7.51 40.25 9.64
C PHE A 25 6.68 39.63 8.50
N MET A 26 6.34 38.35 8.65
CA MET A 26 5.47 37.63 7.71
C MET A 26 4.54 36.69 8.46
N ALA A 27 3.36 36.39 7.91
CA ALA A 27 2.52 35.34 8.48
C ALA A 27 3.05 33.96 8.10
N VAL A 28 2.68 32.93 8.87
CA VAL A 28 2.98 31.52 8.50
C VAL A 28 2.48 31.19 7.09
N SER A 29 1.33 31.71 6.67
CA SER A 29 0.84 31.55 5.28
C SER A 29 1.81 32.07 4.23
N ASP A 30 2.41 33.22 4.48
CA ASP A 30 3.35 33.87 3.55
C ASP A 30 4.65 33.07 3.49
N LEU A 31 5.10 32.56 4.65
CA LEU A 31 6.24 31.67 4.73
C LEU A 31 6.01 30.42 3.89
N LEU A 32 4.86 29.76 4.05
CA LEU A 32 4.53 28.55 3.28
C LEU A 32 4.45 28.83 1.78
N ASN A 33 3.89 29.98 1.38
CA ASN A 33 3.86 30.41 -0.02
C ASN A 33 5.28 30.66 -0.58
N HIS A 34 6.17 31.25 0.22
CA HIS A 34 7.57 31.45 -0.14
C HIS A 34 8.28 30.09 -0.30
N LEU A 35 8.12 29.19 0.67
CA LEU A 35 8.66 27.83 0.63
C LEU A 35 8.17 27.05 -0.59
N GLN A 36 6.91 27.23 -1.00
CA GLN A 36 6.36 26.58 -2.20
C GLN A 36 7.06 27.02 -3.49
N LYS A 37 7.51 28.27 -3.57
CA LYS A 37 8.18 28.85 -4.76
C LYS A 37 9.65 28.41 -4.90
N ILE A 38 10.31 28.08 -3.80
CA ILE A 38 11.73 27.68 -3.80
C ILE A 38 11.94 26.18 -3.99
N ILE A 39 10.87 25.38 -4.00
CA ILE A 39 10.95 23.94 -4.29
C ILE A 39 11.36 23.77 -5.77
N PRO A 40 12.38 22.95 -6.06
CA PRO A 40 12.75 22.62 -7.44
C PRO A 40 11.55 22.12 -8.25
N LYS A 41 11.36 22.63 -9.47
CA LYS A 41 10.19 22.30 -10.33
C LYS A 41 10.05 20.81 -10.66
N ASN A 42 11.12 20.03 -10.51
CA ASN A 42 11.15 18.58 -10.71
C ASN A 42 10.75 17.77 -9.46
N LEU A 43 10.49 18.43 -8.32
CA LEU A 43 10.01 17.82 -7.09
C LEU A 43 8.52 18.14 -6.87
N PRO A 44 7.78 17.24 -6.20
CA PRO A 44 6.36 17.47 -5.90
C PRO A 44 6.18 18.71 -5.01
N PRO A 45 5.06 19.44 -5.15
CA PRO A 45 4.79 20.61 -4.32
C PRO A 45 4.65 20.25 -2.83
N LEU A 46 4.83 21.24 -1.95
CA LEU A 46 4.56 21.06 -0.52
C LEU A 46 3.06 20.97 -0.31
N ASP A 47 2.59 19.87 0.27
CA ASP A 47 1.20 19.75 0.69
C ASP A 47 0.98 20.51 2.00
N VAL A 48 0.62 21.79 1.88
CA VAL A 48 0.40 22.69 3.02
C VAL A 48 -0.73 22.27 3.96
N ASN A 49 -1.58 21.31 3.56
CA ASN A 49 -2.64 20.78 4.41
C ASN A 49 -2.16 19.57 5.22
N ASN A 50 -1.05 18.94 4.84
CA ASN A 50 -0.48 17.75 5.47
C ASN A 50 0.90 18.01 6.09
N ILE A 51 1.07 19.19 6.66
CA ILE A 51 2.24 19.59 7.44
C ILE A 51 1.82 20.13 8.80
N LEU A 52 2.61 19.81 9.82
CA LEU A 52 2.61 20.48 11.10
C LEU A 52 3.69 21.56 11.06
N VAL A 53 3.32 22.76 11.48
CA VAL A 53 4.21 23.91 11.56
C VAL A 53 4.37 24.26 13.02
N ALA A 54 5.59 24.20 13.55
CA ALA A 54 5.89 24.61 14.91
C ALA A 54 6.68 25.92 14.92
N VAL A 55 6.21 26.94 15.63
CA VAL A 55 6.91 28.22 15.84
C VAL A 55 7.50 28.19 17.25
N ASN A 56 8.83 28.29 17.35
CA ASN A 56 9.58 28.19 18.62
C ASN A 56 9.22 26.95 19.45
N GLY A 57 8.90 25.83 18.77
CA GLY A 57 8.53 24.56 19.41
C GLY A 57 7.05 24.41 19.74
N ILE A 58 6.21 25.43 19.51
CA ILE A 58 4.75 25.38 19.72
C ILE A 58 4.04 25.18 18.38
N ASP A 59 3.08 24.27 18.29
CA ASP A 59 2.28 24.10 17.08
C ASP A 59 1.55 25.40 16.73
N SER A 60 1.69 25.84 15.48
CA SER A 60 1.03 27.03 14.95
C SER A 60 -0.49 27.01 15.17
N LEU A 61 -1.14 25.84 15.15
CA LEU A 61 -2.57 25.71 15.43
C LEU A 61 -2.93 26.13 16.87
N ALA A 62 -2.03 25.92 17.83
CA ALA A 62 -2.21 26.39 19.21
C ALA A 62 -1.95 27.91 19.35
N LEU A 63 -1.46 28.55 18.29
CA LEU A 63 -1.30 29.99 18.16
C LEU A 63 -2.48 30.56 17.35
N GLN A 64 -2.22 31.05 16.13
CA GLN A 64 -3.23 31.58 15.20
C GLN A 64 -3.25 30.82 13.87
N GLY A 65 -2.75 29.58 13.87
CA GLY A 65 -2.59 28.75 12.69
C GLY A 65 -1.76 29.45 11.61
N LYS A 66 -2.30 29.48 10.39
CA LYS A 66 -1.69 30.15 9.23
C LYS A 66 -1.54 31.66 9.39
N ASN A 67 -2.31 32.28 10.29
CA ASN A 67 -2.27 33.73 10.56
C ASN A 67 -1.25 34.09 11.65
N THR A 68 -0.49 33.13 12.18
CA THR A 68 0.55 33.41 13.18
C THR A 68 1.61 34.32 12.57
N ASN A 69 1.79 35.51 13.17
CA ASN A 69 2.80 36.49 12.75
C ASN A 69 4.19 36.08 13.25
N LEU A 70 5.11 35.88 12.33
CA LEU A 70 6.50 35.55 12.58
C LEU A 70 7.32 36.83 12.76
N LYS A 71 8.29 36.78 13.68
CA LYS A 71 9.17 37.90 14.03
C LYS A 71 10.63 37.53 13.81
N ASP A 72 11.47 38.56 13.84
CA ASP A 72 12.92 38.37 13.84
C ASP A 72 13.36 37.48 15.01
N GLY A 73 14.23 36.51 14.71
CA GLY A 73 14.70 35.51 15.67
C GLY A 73 13.84 34.25 15.80
N ASP A 74 12.65 34.20 15.18
CA ASP A 74 11.79 33.02 15.26
C ASP A 74 12.41 31.79 14.57
N VAL A 75 12.22 30.63 15.20
CA VAL A 75 12.55 29.32 14.65
C VAL A 75 11.27 28.59 14.26
N VAL A 76 11.04 28.43 12.96
CA VAL A 76 9.90 27.69 12.41
C VAL A 76 10.33 26.30 12.00
N THR A 77 9.69 25.25 12.50
CA THR A 77 9.98 23.87 12.12
C THR A 77 8.86 23.31 11.26
N ILE A 78 9.19 22.83 10.06
CA ILE A 78 8.25 22.21 9.12
C ILE A 78 8.34 20.68 9.23
N ILE A 79 7.26 20.08 9.73
CA ILE A 79 7.15 18.65 10.01
C ILE A 79 6.05 18.07 9.11
N PRO A 80 6.37 17.31 8.05
CA PRO A 80 5.34 16.64 7.28
C PRO A 80 4.60 15.61 8.15
N LEU A 81 3.27 15.69 8.19
CA LEU A 81 2.43 14.73 8.91
C LEU A 81 2.44 13.34 8.25
N ILE A 82 2.78 13.30 6.97
CA ILE A 82 2.90 12.09 6.16
C ILE A 82 4.32 11.51 6.22
N HIS A 83 4.40 10.28 6.71
CA HIS A 83 5.63 9.51 6.83
C HIS A 83 5.95 8.84 5.49
N GLY A 84 6.85 9.43 4.70
CA GLY A 84 7.65 8.73 3.70
C GLY A 84 6.93 8.15 2.47
N GLY A 85 6.65 9.00 1.49
CA GLY A 85 6.54 8.64 0.06
C GLY A 85 5.22 7.98 -0.36
N SER A 86 4.82 8.25 -1.60
CA SER A 86 3.80 7.49 -2.37
C SER A 86 3.90 6.00 -2.02
N VAL A 87 2.88 5.47 -1.35
CA VAL A 87 2.96 4.12 -0.79
C VAL A 87 2.59 3.15 -1.92
N ASN A 88 3.60 2.72 -2.68
CA ASN A 88 3.48 1.72 -3.76
C ASN A 88 2.96 0.33 -3.28
N ARG A 89 2.70 0.17 -1.99
CA ARG A 89 2.38 -1.12 -1.35
C ARG A 89 1.38 -0.97 -0.20
N LYS A 90 0.44 -1.90 -0.08
CA LYS A 90 -0.43 -1.99 1.12
C LYS A 90 0.19 -3.00 2.07
N ARG A 91 0.43 -2.60 3.32
CA ARG A 91 1.10 -3.42 4.35
C ARG A 91 0.11 -3.78 5.45
N PHE A 92 0.14 -5.03 5.90
CA PHE A 92 -0.63 -5.47 7.05
C PHE A 92 -0.01 -6.73 7.65
N THR A 93 -0.53 -7.13 8.80
CA THR A 93 -0.14 -8.35 9.49
C THR A 93 -1.37 -9.23 9.65
N ILE A 94 -1.20 -10.54 9.47
CA ILE A 94 -2.18 -11.55 9.86
C ILE A 94 -1.54 -12.35 10.99
N VAL A 95 -2.11 -12.23 12.20
CA VAL A 95 -1.50 -12.71 13.44
C VAL A 95 -0.10 -12.10 13.60
N ASP A 96 0.97 -12.86 13.38
CA ASP A 96 2.37 -12.39 13.45
C ASP A 96 3.09 -12.43 12.10
N THR A 97 2.36 -12.65 11.02
CA THR A 97 2.92 -12.79 9.67
C THR A 97 2.75 -11.50 8.88
N ASN A 98 3.86 -10.89 8.44
CA ASN A 98 3.82 -9.69 7.61
C ASN A 98 3.40 -10.04 6.18
N VAL A 99 2.48 -9.25 5.64
CA VAL A 99 1.98 -9.35 4.27
C VAL A 99 2.05 -7.99 3.61
N GLU A 100 2.50 -7.95 2.36
CA GLU A 100 2.47 -6.76 1.53
C GLU A 100 1.85 -7.05 0.16
N LEU A 101 0.94 -6.17 -0.27
CA LEU A 101 0.35 -6.16 -1.60
C LEU A 101 1.03 -5.08 -2.45
N MET A 102 1.51 -5.44 -3.64
CA MET A 102 2.21 -4.54 -4.55
C MET A 102 1.63 -4.67 -5.96
N LEU A 103 1.25 -3.55 -6.59
CA LEU A 103 0.68 -3.58 -7.94
C LEU A 103 1.78 -3.48 -8.99
N LEU A 104 1.83 -4.43 -9.92
CA LEU A 104 2.76 -4.40 -11.05
C LEU A 104 2.31 -3.40 -12.12
N LYS A 105 3.27 -2.75 -12.76
CA LYS A 105 3.02 -2.00 -14.01
C LYS A 105 2.68 -2.97 -15.13
N LYS A 106 1.79 -2.56 -16.04
CA LYS A 106 1.47 -3.33 -17.26
C LYS A 106 2.66 -3.52 -18.21
N THR A 107 3.72 -2.72 -18.05
CA THR A 107 4.95 -2.76 -18.85
C THR A 107 5.90 -3.90 -18.47
N VAL A 108 5.51 -4.81 -17.57
CA VAL A 108 6.29 -6.03 -17.32
C VAL A 108 5.95 -7.02 -18.42
N ASP A 109 6.86 -7.16 -19.40
CA ASP A 109 6.65 -7.95 -20.64
C ASP A 109 6.34 -9.43 -20.38
N ASP A 110 6.97 -10.02 -19.36
CA ASP A 110 6.70 -11.37 -18.92
C ASP A 110 6.50 -11.43 -17.39
N PRO A 111 5.26 -11.26 -16.91
CA PRO A 111 4.96 -11.27 -15.47
C PRO A 111 5.20 -12.65 -14.84
N ILE A 112 5.14 -13.74 -15.63
CA ILE A 112 5.34 -15.10 -15.15
C ILE A 112 6.83 -15.34 -14.90
N HIS A 113 7.67 -15.05 -15.90
CA HIS A 113 9.12 -15.16 -15.73
C HIS A 113 9.63 -14.22 -14.63
N PHE A 114 9.07 -13.00 -14.56
CA PHE A 114 9.36 -12.06 -13.48
C PHE A 114 9.07 -12.68 -12.11
N LEU A 115 7.87 -13.24 -11.88
CA LEU A 115 7.52 -13.91 -10.62
C LEU A 115 8.46 -15.08 -10.28
N VAL A 116 8.82 -15.90 -11.26
CA VAL A 116 9.77 -17.02 -11.08
C VAL A 116 11.14 -16.50 -10.64
N SER A 117 11.65 -15.43 -11.26
CA SER A 117 12.93 -14.83 -10.89
C SER A 117 12.94 -14.32 -9.45
N LEU A 118 11.85 -13.68 -8.99
CA LEU A 118 11.73 -13.18 -7.63
C LEU A 118 11.74 -14.32 -6.60
N ARG A 119 11.05 -15.43 -6.89
CA ARG A 119 11.01 -16.62 -6.02
C ARG A 119 12.39 -17.26 -5.90
N GLY A 120 13.12 -17.36 -7.01
CA GLY A 120 14.50 -17.86 -7.01
C GLY A 120 15.44 -17.00 -6.18
N LYS A 121 15.30 -15.67 -6.26
CA LYS A 121 16.16 -14.72 -5.53
C LYS A 121 15.80 -14.57 -4.05
N TYR A 122 14.52 -14.74 -3.70
CA TYR A 122 14.01 -14.56 -2.34
C TYR A 122 13.29 -15.83 -1.81
N PRO A 123 13.99 -16.97 -1.68
CA PRO A 123 13.37 -18.24 -1.29
C PRO A 123 12.77 -18.24 0.13
N SER A 124 13.17 -17.29 0.98
CA SER A 124 12.59 -17.11 2.33
C SER A 124 11.22 -16.43 2.33
N LEU A 125 10.79 -15.88 1.19
CA LEU A 125 9.51 -15.18 1.04
C LEU A 125 8.54 -16.09 0.27
N THR A 126 7.27 -16.13 0.69
CA THR A 126 6.20 -16.61 -0.19
C THR A 126 5.80 -15.44 -1.09
N ILE A 127 5.93 -15.61 -2.40
CA ILE A 127 5.60 -14.60 -3.39
C ILE A 127 4.60 -15.22 -4.36
N GLN A 128 3.40 -14.66 -4.46
CA GLN A 128 2.37 -15.10 -5.41
C GLN A 128 1.84 -13.90 -6.20
N GLY A 129 1.68 -14.07 -7.51
CA GLY A 129 1.04 -13.09 -8.37
C GLY A 129 -0.40 -13.48 -8.67
N ILE A 130 -1.33 -12.53 -8.58
CA ILE A 130 -2.74 -12.72 -8.92
C ILE A 130 -3.25 -11.54 -9.76
N GLN A 131 -4.23 -11.79 -10.61
CA GLN A 131 -4.94 -10.72 -11.32
C GLN A 131 -5.73 -9.85 -10.34
N THR A 132 -5.67 -8.53 -10.52
CA THR A 132 -6.34 -7.57 -9.62
C THR A 132 -7.86 -7.69 -9.64
N ASN A 133 -8.44 -8.19 -10.73
CA ASN A 133 -9.90 -8.32 -10.87
C ASN A 133 -10.52 -9.29 -9.86
N TYR A 134 -9.70 -10.18 -9.28
CA TYR A 134 -10.10 -11.15 -8.26
C TYR A 134 -9.82 -10.67 -6.83
N VAL A 135 -9.35 -9.43 -6.67
CA VAL A 135 -9.19 -8.79 -5.37
C VAL A 135 -10.19 -7.65 -5.27
N LEU A 136 -11.03 -7.67 -4.23
CA LEU A 136 -12.05 -6.65 -4.00
C LEU A 136 -11.42 -5.44 -3.32
N ASP A 137 -10.82 -5.72 -2.16
CA ASP A 137 -10.20 -4.72 -1.31
C ASP A 137 -9.18 -5.38 -0.38
N LEU A 138 -8.72 -4.61 0.61
CA LEU A 138 -7.77 -5.08 1.60
C LEU A 138 -8.37 -6.12 2.56
N GLU A 139 -9.66 -6.01 2.90
CA GLU A 139 -10.32 -6.93 3.83
C GLU A 139 -10.55 -8.29 3.18
N HIS A 140 -10.95 -8.33 1.91
CA HIS A 140 -10.99 -9.57 1.12
C HIS A 140 -9.63 -10.28 1.14
N ALA A 141 -8.57 -9.55 0.78
CA ALA A 141 -7.24 -10.14 0.73
C ALA A 141 -6.78 -10.67 2.10
N LYS A 142 -7.03 -9.92 3.18
CA LYS A 142 -6.72 -10.36 4.55
C LYS A 142 -7.42 -11.65 4.91
N LYS A 143 -8.73 -11.75 4.67
CA LYS A 143 -9.52 -12.92 5.05
C LYS A 143 -9.09 -14.17 4.30
N VAL A 144 -8.95 -14.10 2.97
CA VAL A 144 -8.51 -15.23 2.15
C VAL A 144 -7.09 -15.68 2.52
N LEU A 145 -6.17 -14.72 2.74
CA LEU A 145 -4.81 -15.07 3.16
C LEU A 145 -4.76 -15.64 4.59
N ALA A 146 -5.67 -15.23 5.47
CA ALA A 146 -5.78 -15.82 6.80
C ALA A 146 -6.16 -17.30 6.73
N VAL A 147 -7.03 -17.69 5.79
CA VAL A 147 -7.36 -19.10 5.53
C VAL A 147 -6.11 -19.88 5.12
N SER A 148 -5.34 -19.41 4.13
CA SER A 148 -4.11 -20.09 3.72
C SER A 148 -3.07 -20.19 4.85
N LEU A 149 -2.92 -19.15 5.66
CA LEU A 149 -1.97 -19.14 6.78
C LEU A 149 -2.40 -20.10 7.90
N ALA A 150 -3.70 -20.16 8.20
CA ALA A 150 -4.26 -21.12 9.14
C ALA A 150 -4.09 -22.55 8.63
N ALA A 151 -4.42 -22.81 7.36
CA ALA A 151 -4.23 -24.11 6.71
C ALA A 151 -2.75 -24.56 6.75
N LYS A 152 -1.81 -23.64 6.47
CA LYS A 152 -0.37 -23.93 6.62
C LYS A 152 0.00 -24.33 8.03
N LYS A 153 -0.50 -23.62 9.04
CA LYS A 153 -0.23 -23.92 10.46
C LYS A 153 -0.83 -25.26 10.88
N ALA A 154 -1.98 -25.63 10.33
CA ALA A 154 -2.65 -26.90 10.59
C ALA A 154 -2.09 -28.09 9.78
N GLY A 155 -1.27 -27.84 8.75
CA GLY A 155 -0.82 -28.89 7.83
C GLY A 155 -1.88 -29.29 6.79
N GLU A 156 -2.86 -28.42 6.54
CA GLU A 156 -4.06 -28.67 5.71
C GLU A 156 -4.09 -27.80 4.44
N LEU A 157 -2.92 -27.45 3.90
CA LEU A 157 -2.87 -26.76 2.62
C LEU A 157 -3.54 -27.61 1.52
N LEU A 158 -4.24 -26.96 0.61
CA LEU A 158 -4.82 -27.59 -0.58
C LEU A 158 -3.75 -28.11 -1.55
N SER A 159 -2.53 -27.58 -1.42
CA SER A 159 -1.37 -27.92 -2.24
C SER A 159 -0.12 -28.04 -1.37
N ASN A 160 0.91 -28.69 -1.87
CA ASN A 160 2.20 -28.79 -1.18
C ASN A 160 2.95 -27.44 -1.05
N LYS A 161 2.45 -26.38 -1.70
CA LYS A 161 3.04 -25.04 -1.68
C LYS A 161 2.01 -23.99 -1.27
N MET A 162 2.45 -23.06 -0.41
CA MET A 162 1.65 -21.93 0.05
C MET A 162 1.19 -21.03 -1.10
N GLU A 163 2.06 -20.83 -2.10
CA GLU A 163 1.77 -20.04 -3.29
C GLU A 163 0.56 -20.57 -4.07
N THR A 164 0.52 -21.89 -4.25
CA THR A 164 -0.55 -22.58 -4.97
C THR A 164 -1.83 -22.63 -4.12
N ASP A 165 -1.72 -22.82 -2.81
CA ASP A 165 -2.87 -22.73 -1.90
C ASP A 165 -3.52 -21.34 -1.98
N ILE A 166 -2.75 -20.25 -1.88
CA ILE A 166 -3.25 -18.88 -2.03
C ILE A 166 -4.03 -18.73 -3.34
N LEU A 167 -3.46 -19.21 -4.45
CA LEU A 167 -4.09 -19.12 -5.76
C LEU A 167 -5.44 -19.86 -5.80
N MET A 168 -5.48 -21.07 -5.25
CA MET A 168 -6.69 -21.90 -5.18
C MET A 168 -7.77 -21.28 -4.28
N ARG A 169 -7.38 -20.67 -3.15
CA ARG A 169 -8.28 -19.99 -2.21
C ARG A 169 -8.91 -18.75 -2.84
N PHE A 170 -8.12 -17.90 -3.53
CA PHE A 170 -8.69 -16.76 -4.28
C PHE A 170 -9.57 -17.22 -5.46
N ALA A 171 -9.28 -18.37 -6.05
CA ALA A 171 -10.06 -18.94 -7.15
C ALA A 171 -11.29 -19.76 -6.69
N CYS A 172 -11.48 -19.96 -5.39
CA CYS A 172 -12.51 -20.81 -4.80
C CYS A 172 -12.61 -22.19 -5.50
N THR A 173 -11.48 -22.82 -5.81
CA THR A 173 -11.44 -24.12 -6.51
C THR A 173 -10.36 -25.04 -5.97
N ARG A 174 -10.61 -26.36 -6.07
CA ARG A 174 -9.64 -27.43 -5.77
C ARG A 174 -8.77 -27.79 -6.99
N GLN A 175 -9.11 -27.28 -8.17
CA GLN A 175 -8.37 -27.57 -9.40
C GLN A 175 -7.27 -26.53 -9.62
N ILE A 176 -6.01 -26.96 -9.54
CA ILE A 176 -4.85 -26.07 -9.71
C ILE A 176 -4.86 -25.40 -11.09
N SER A 177 -5.22 -26.15 -12.14
CA SER A 177 -5.35 -25.63 -13.51
C SER A 177 -6.34 -24.47 -13.56
N ASP A 178 -7.50 -24.64 -12.94
CA ASP A 178 -8.57 -23.63 -12.95
C ASP A 178 -8.13 -22.39 -12.16
N ALA A 179 -7.45 -22.59 -11.02
CA ALA A 179 -6.94 -21.49 -10.22
C ALA A 179 -5.89 -20.65 -10.99
N ILE A 180 -4.98 -21.31 -11.71
CA ILE A 180 -3.99 -20.65 -12.58
C ILE A 180 -4.67 -19.91 -13.73
N LEU A 181 -5.61 -20.56 -14.41
CA LEU A 181 -6.30 -19.97 -15.56
C LEU A 181 -7.15 -18.77 -15.16
N LYS A 182 -7.89 -18.86 -14.06
CA LYS A 182 -8.80 -17.80 -13.61
C LYS A 182 -8.05 -16.65 -12.95
N VAL A 183 -7.30 -16.93 -11.89
CA VAL A 183 -6.77 -15.92 -10.97
C VAL A 183 -5.29 -15.65 -11.18
N GLY A 184 -4.56 -16.59 -11.79
CA GLY A 184 -3.12 -16.50 -11.98
C GLY A 184 -2.70 -15.35 -12.87
N LEU A 185 -1.40 -15.05 -12.87
CA LEU A 185 -0.82 -14.00 -13.71
C LEU A 185 -1.08 -14.27 -15.20
N GLN A 186 -1.56 -13.25 -15.89
CA GLN A 186 -1.73 -13.26 -17.34
C GLN A 186 -1.01 -12.06 -17.97
N LYS A 187 -0.64 -12.20 -19.25
CA LYS A 187 -0.08 -11.09 -20.01
C LYS A 187 -1.15 -10.01 -20.19
N ASN A 188 -0.72 -8.74 -20.21
CA ASN A 188 -1.58 -7.57 -20.43
C ASN A 188 -2.71 -7.34 -19.40
N THR A 189 -2.72 -8.07 -18.28
CA THR A 189 -3.68 -7.86 -17.18
C THR A 189 -3.04 -7.14 -16.00
N ASP A 190 -3.80 -6.26 -15.34
CA ASP A 190 -3.36 -5.67 -14.07
C ASP A 190 -3.15 -6.79 -13.04
N SER A 191 -1.94 -6.83 -12.47
CA SER A 191 -1.46 -7.93 -11.65
C SER A 191 -0.90 -7.43 -10.33
N MET A 192 -1.28 -8.10 -9.24
CA MET A 192 -0.85 -7.80 -7.88
C MET A 192 0.07 -8.90 -7.38
N LEU A 193 1.20 -8.51 -6.78
CA LEU A 193 2.03 -9.39 -5.98
C LEU A 193 1.53 -9.40 -4.54
N ILE A 194 1.37 -10.61 -4.01
CA ILE A 194 1.22 -10.91 -2.59
C ILE A 194 2.57 -11.40 -2.09
N VAL A 195 3.15 -10.69 -1.13
CA VAL A 195 4.44 -11.03 -0.54
C VAL A 195 4.27 -11.29 0.95
N ILE A 196 4.70 -12.46 1.41
CA ILE A 196 4.56 -12.89 2.81
C ILE A 196 5.93 -13.29 3.36
N GLY A 197 6.29 -12.81 4.54
CA GLY A 197 7.53 -13.22 5.22
C GLY A 197 8.08 -12.19 6.21
N ARG A 198 9.41 -12.22 6.41
CA ARG A 198 10.09 -11.27 7.31
C ARG A 198 10.11 -9.88 6.70
N ARG A 199 9.68 -8.86 7.46
CA ARG A 199 9.64 -7.45 7.04
C ARG A 199 10.95 -6.97 6.41
N SER A 200 12.10 -7.32 6.99
CA SER A 200 13.42 -6.96 6.45
C SER A 200 13.67 -7.49 5.04
N SER A 201 13.20 -8.70 4.74
CA SER A 201 13.35 -9.32 3.42
C SER A 201 12.36 -8.73 2.42
N ILE A 202 11.12 -8.46 2.85
CA ILE A 202 10.13 -7.78 2.00
C ILE A 202 10.59 -6.37 1.64
N ASP A 203 11.18 -5.64 2.59
CA ASP A 203 11.74 -4.31 2.33
C ASP A 203 12.93 -4.33 1.35
N LYS A 204 13.74 -5.40 1.36
CA LYS A 204 14.79 -5.60 0.35
C LYS A 204 14.19 -5.82 -1.03
N LEU A 205 13.25 -6.75 -1.15
CA LEU A 205 12.51 -7.01 -2.39
C LEU A 205 11.88 -5.73 -2.94
N PHE A 206 11.14 -4.99 -2.10
CA PHE A 206 10.45 -3.77 -2.50
C PHE A 206 11.39 -2.72 -3.10
N ARG A 207 12.57 -2.51 -2.49
CA ARG A 207 13.56 -1.56 -3.01
C ARG A 207 14.08 -1.96 -4.39
N GLU A 208 14.26 -3.25 -4.62
CA GLU A 208 14.75 -3.79 -5.89
C GLU A 208 13.72 -3.65 -7.00
N ILE A 209 12.45 -3.96 -6.73
CA ILE A 209 11.42 -4.00 -7.76
C ILE A 209 10.63 -2.70 -7.91
N LYS A 210 11.02 -1.64 -7.17
CA LYS A 210 10.23 -0.39 -7.05
C LYS A 210 9.82 0.19 -8.40
N ASP A 211 10.69 0.12 -9.39
CA ASP A 211 10.45 0.68 -10.73
C ASP A 211 9.45 -0.15 -11.55
N ALA A 212 9.27 -1.42 -11.22
CA ALA A 212 8.24 -2.30 -11.79
C ALA A 212 6.87 -2.11 -11.12
N LEU A 213 6.77 -1.34 -10.03
CA LEU A 213 5.54 -1.16 -9.26
C LEU A 213 4.80 0.13 -9.62
N ARG A 214 3.46 0.08 -9.58
CA ARG A 214 2.60 1.26 -9.66
C ARG A 214 2.59 2.02 -8.33
N THR A 215 2.57 3.33 -8.42
CA THR A 215 2.46 4.29 -7.32
C THR A 215 0.99 4.62 -7.06
N ASP A 216 0.64 4.90 -5.80
CA ASP A 216 -0.67 5.42 -5.37
C ASP A 216 -1.90 4.67 -5.91
N TRP A 217 -1.78 3.34 -6.03
CA TRP A 217 -2.86 2.52 -6.55
C TRP A 217 -3.99 2.33 -5.52
N ILE A 218 -5.21 2.24 -6.05
CA ILE A 218 -6.43 1.87 -5.35
C ILE A 218 -6.98 0.57 -5.94
N PHE A 219 -7.82 -0.13 -5.18
CA PHE A 219 -8.52 -1.30 -5.70
C PHE A 219 -9.59 -0.86 -6.70
N ASN A 220 -9.71 -1.61 -7.80
CA ASN A 220 -10.79 -1.41 -8.75
C ASN A 220 -12.10 -1.93 -8.15
N ASN A 221 -13.23 -1.28 -8.48
CA ASN A 221 -14.54 -1.79 -8.10
C ASN A 221 -14.88 -3.03 -8.94
N ASN A 222 -14.51 -4.20 -8.44
CA ASN A 222 -14.70 -5.49 -9.11
C ASN A 222 -15.92 -6.26 -8.58
N THR A 223 -16.76 -5.65 -7.74
CA THR A 223 -17.88 -6.30 -7.04
C THR A 223 -18.78 -7.07 -8.01
N ARG A 224 -19.26 -6.42 -9.10
CA ARG A 224 -20.13 -7.08 -10.08
C ARG A 224 -19.44 -8.23 -10.83
N PHE A 225 -18.16 -8.04 -11.17
CA PHE A 225 -17.38 -9.07 -11.86
C PHE A 225 -17.24 -10.31 -10.97
N ILE A 226 -16.80 -10.12 -9.72
CA ILE A 226 -16.59 -11.19 -8.75
C ILE A 226 -17.92 -11.90 -8.41
N GLN A 227 -19.00 -11.16 -8.19
CA GLN A 227 -20.31 -11.77 -7.95
C GLN A 227 -20.74 -12.66 -9.12
N LYS A 228 -20.53 -12.22 -10.37
CA LYS A 228 -20.85 -13.03 -11.54
C LYS A 228 -19.93 -14.24 -11.66
N GLU A 229 -18.63 -14.05 -11.53
CA GLU A 229 -17.61 -15.09 -11.68
C GLU A 229 -17.79 -16.22 -10.67
N PHE A 230 -18.16 -15.88 -9.43
CA PHE A 230 -18.41 -16.86 -8.38
C PHE A 230 -19.89 -17.21 -8.23
N SER A 231 -20.79 -16.73 -9.09
CA SER A 231 -22.24 -17.00 -8.97
C SER A 231 -22.81 -16.67 -7.57
N ILE A 232 -22.42 -15.53 -7.02
CA ILE A 232 -22.88 -15.03 -5.71
C ILE A 232 -24.14 -14.17 -5.94
N ALA A 233 -25.28 -14.65 -5.43
CA ALA A 233 -26.55 -13.98 -5.60
C ALA A 233 -26.73 -12.84 -4.58
N LYS A 234 -27.51 -11.80 -4.93
CA LYS A 234 -27.84 -10.72 -3.99
C LYS A 234 -28.51 -11.25 -2.71
N LYS A 235 -29.42 -12.23 -2.85
CA LYS A 235 -30.11 -12.86 -1.72
C LYS A 235 -29.15 -13.53 -0.72
N GLU A 236 -28.03 -14.07 -1.19
CA GLU A 236 -26.98 -14.65 -0.34
C GLU A 236 -26.32 -13.55 0.50
N LEU A 237 -25.99 -12.41 -0.12
CA LEU A 237 -25.38 -11.27 0.56
C LEU A 237 -26.33 -10.59 1.55
N ASP A 238 -27.61 -10.46 1.20
CA ASP A 238 -28.62 -9.80 2.04
C ASP A 238 -28.87 -10.57 3.36
N CYS A 239 -28.50 -11.86 3.44
CA CYS A 239 -28.61 -12.69 4.64
C CYS A 239 -27.40 -12.57 5.59
N ILE A 240 -26.34 -11.87 5.19
CA ILE A 240 -25.09 -11.81 5.96
C ILE A 240 -25.04 -10.52 6.78
N LEU A 241 -25.02 -10.68 8.11
CA LEU A 241 -24.91 -9.58 9.05
C LEU A 241 -23.46 -9.11 9.19
N SER A 242 -22.96 -8.42 8.16
CA SER A 242 -21.59 -7.90 8.11
C SER A 242 -21.50 -6.57 7.36
N LYS A 243 -20.46 -5.79 7.66
CA LYS A 243 -20.10 -4.59 6.88
C LYS A 243 -19.45 -4.92 5.54
N THR A 244 -18.97 -6.16 5.38
CA THR A 244 -18.21 -6.65 4.21
C THR A 244 -18.74 -8.03 3.78
N PRO A 245 -20.04 -8.14 3.42
CA PRO A 245 -20.68 -9.44 3.22
C PRO A 245 -20.11 -10.21 2.04
N LEU A 246 -19.69 -9.53 0.96
CA LEU A 246 -19.10 -10.21 -0.19
C LEU A 246 -17.71 -10.78 0.13
N GLU A 247 -16.92 -10.03 0.90
CA GLU A 247 -15.61 -10.46 1.39
C GLU A 247 -15.75 -11.68 2.32
N ASP A 248 -16.80 -11.73 3.14
CA ASP A 248 -17.10 -12.86 4.01
C ASP A 248 -17.49 -14.11 3.21
N VAL A 249 -18.38 -14.00 2.22
CA VAL A 249 -18.74 -15.13 1.35
C VAL A 249 -17.52 -15.70 0.64
N LEU A 250 -16.66 -14.84 0.10
CA LEU A 250 -15.46 -15.29 -0.61
C LEU A 250 -14.48 -15.98 0.35
N ALA A 251 -14.31 -15.44 1.56
CA ALA A 251 -13.49 -16.07 2.58
C ALA A 251 -14.06 -17.44 2.99
N GLU A 252 -15.36 -17.54 3.20
CA GLU A 252 -16.04 -18.80 3.53
C GLU A 252 -15.87 -19.83 2.41
N ARG A 253 -16.19 -19.46 1.16
CA ARG A 253 -16.00 -20.33 -0.01
C ARG A 253 -14.56 -20.75 -0.19
N SER A 254 -13.61 -19.85 0.09
CA SER A 254 -12.20 -20.18 0.09
C SER A 254 -11.88 -21.19 1.18
N ALA A 255 -12.49 -21.12 2.37
CA ALA A 255 -12.22 -22.01 3.51
C ALA A 255 -12.82 -23.42 3.36
N VAL A 256 -14.03 -23.54 2.79
CA VAL A 256 -14.75 -24.83 2.66
C VAL A 256 -14.28 -25.71 1.51
N LEU A 257 -13.15 -25.37 0.88
CA LEU A 257 -12.45 -26.28 -0.03
C LEU A 257 -11.82 -27.40 0.82
N PHE A 258 -12.56 -28.45 1.14
CA PHE A 258 -12.03 -29.59 1.90
C PHE A 258 -11.43 -30.64 0.99
N ASN A 259 -10.43 -31.38 1.52
CA ASN A 259 -9.72 -32.43 0.80
C ASN A 259 -10.53 -33.70 0.59
#